data_AF-A0A8S3JXX1-F1
#
_entry.id   AF-A0A8S3JXX1-F1
#
_cell.length_a   1.000
_cell.length_b   1.000
_cell.length_c   1.000
_cell.angle_alpha   90.00
_cell.angle_beta   90.00
_cell.angle_gamma   90.00
#
_symmetry.space_group_name_H-M   'P 1'
#
loop_
_entity.id
_entity.type
_entity.pdbx_description
1 polymer ?
#
loop_
_entity_poly.entity_id
_entity_poly.type
_entity_poly.pdbx_seq_one_letter_code
_entity_poly.pdbx_strand_id
1 'polypeptide(L)'
;ILVRGDIKEKLQWVFRFYDISDNGKLTKQTIETILRSIYDLLGPNSCIHQPLTDATIEKHSACIFEKLDFHNAGSINFDDFENYCLQ
;
A
#
# COMPACT_ATOMS: atom_id res chain seq x y z
N ILE A 1 9.40 -24.21 9.34
CA ILE A 1 10.53 -23.44 9.90
C ILE A 1 10.30 -21.98 9.53
N LEU A 2 9.80 -21.19 10.49
CA LEU A 2 9.26 -19.83 10.31
C LEU A 2 9.92 -18.84 11.30
N VAL A 3 11.16 -19.11 11.73
CA VAL A 3 11.71 -18.52 12.97
C VAL A 3 12.95 -17.65 12.77
N ARG A 4 13.48 -17.48 11.55
CA ARG A 4 14.61 -16.57 11.28
C ARG A 4 14.51 -16.00 9.87
N GLY A 5 13.87 -14.86 9.72
CA GLY A 5 13.92 -14.06 8.50
C GLY A 5 14.13 -12.61 8.93
N ASP A 6 15.07 -11.93 8.28
CA ASP A 6 15.35 -10.52 8.54
C ASP A 6 14.07 -9.70 8.32
N ILE A 7 13.87 -8.61 9.05
CA ILE A 7 12.67 -7.76 8.87
C ILE A 7 12.53 -7.34 7.40
N LYS A 8 13.67 -7.15 6.74
CA LYS A 8 13.78 -6.90 5.30
C LYS A 8 13.10 -7.96 4.43
N GLU A 9 13.27 -9.24 4.71
CA GLU A 9 12.64 -10.32 3.93
C GLU A 9 11.12 -10.35 4.10
N LYS A 10 10.63 -10.04 5.31
CA LYS A 10 9.18 -9.93 5.57
C LYS A 10 8.59 -8.73 4.84
N LEU A 11 9.26 -7.58 4.89
CA LEU A 11 8.86 -6.39 4.15
C LEU A 11 8.87 -6.65 2.65
N GLN A 12 9.84 -7.40 2.13
CA GLN A 12 9.91 -7.76 0.71
C GLN A 12 8.75 -8.66 0.29
N TRP A 13 8.37 -9.61 1.14
CA TRP A 13 7.18 -10.43 0.90
C TRP A 13 5.89 -9.61 0.91
N VAL A 14 5.75 -8.70 1.87
CA VAL A 14 4.61 -7.79 1.97
C VAL A 14 4.55 -6.84 0.77
N PHE A 15 5.70 -6.31 0.36
CA PHE A 15 5.80 -5.45 -0.83
C PHE A 15 5.37 -6.19 -2.10
N ARG A 16 5.84 -7.43 -2.30
CA ARG A 16 5.40 -8.27 -3.42
C ARG A 16 3.94 -8.67 -3.35
N PHE A 17 3.39 -8.82 -2.13
CA PHE A 17 1.97 -9.07 -1.96
C PHE A 17 1.11 -7.87 -2.41
N TYR A 18 1.61 -6.65 -2.19
CA TYR A 18 0.97 -5.43 -2.70
C TYR A 18 1.26 -5.20 -4.20
N ASP A 19 2.44 -5.56 -4.70
CA ASP A 19 2.79 -5.46 -6.11
C ASP A 19 2.22 -6.61 -6.94
N ILE A 20 0.90 -6.56 -7.16
CA ILE A 20 0.18 -7.51 -8.03
C ILE A 20 0.70 -7.45 -9.48
N SER A 21 1.32 -6.33 -9.87
CA SER A 21 1.84 -6.12 -11.23
C SER A 21 3.24 -6.71 -11.45
N ASP A 22 3.89 -7.23 -10.39
CA ASP A 22 5.24 -7.81 -10.38
C ASP A 22 6.29 -6.95 -11.11
N ASN A 23 6.15 -5.63 -11.03
CA ASN A 23 7.02 -4.67 -11.72
C ASN A 23 8.06 -4.02 -10.79
N GLY A 24 8.03 -4.37 -9.50
CA GLY A 24 8.89 -3.84 -8.45
C GLY A 24 8.54 -2.41 -8.03
N LYS A 25 7.36 -1.90 -8.42
CA LYS A 25 6.96 -0.50 -8.28
C LYS A 25 5.48 -0.35 -7.95
N LEU A 26 5.19 0.17 -6.75
CA LEU A 26 3.82 0.49 -6.36
C LEU A 26 3.43 1.86 -6.93
N THR A 27 2.54 1.84 -7.92
CA THR A 27 1.95 3.06 -8.51
C THR A 27 0.69 3.48 -7.76
N LYS A 28 0.26 4.74 -7.94
CA LYS A 28 -1.01 5.24 -7.36
C LYS A 28 -2.20 4.32 -7.69
N GLN A 29 -2.26 3.83 -8.93
CA GLN A 29 -3.31 2.91 -9.39
C GLN A 29 -3.29 1.57 -8.65
N THR A 30 -2.10 1.07 -8.30
CA THR A 30 -1.95 -0.15 -7.51
C THR A 30 -2.49 0.04 -6.11
N ILE A 31 -2.11 1.13 -5.45
CA ILE A 31 -2.62 1.50 -4.11
C ILE A 31 -4.14 1.68 -4.14
N GLU A 32 -4.68 2.34 -5.16
CA GLU A 32 -6.12 2.52 -5.32
C GLU A 32 -6.86 1.19 -5.45
N THR A 33 -6.31 0.26 -6.24
CA THR A 33 -6.88 -1.08 -6.44
C THR A 33 -6.84 -1.91 -5.16
N ILE A 34 -5.73 -1.86 -4.42
CA ILE A 34 -5.58 -2.53 -3.12
C ILE A 34 -6.57 -1.95 -2.12
N LEU A 35 -6.63 -0.63 -1.99
CA LEU A 35 -7.55 0.05 -1.08
C LEU A 35 -8.99 -0.30 -1.40
N ARG A 36 -9.39 -0.23 -2.68
CA ARG A 36 -10.73 -0.64 -3.12
C ARG A 36 -11.04 -2.08 -2.72
N SER A 37 -10.08 -3.00 -2.91
CA SER A 37 -10.24 -4.41 -2.51
C SER A 37 -10.34 -4.59 -0.98
N ILE A 38 -9.60 -3.80 -0.20
CA ILE A 38 -9.70 -3.79 1.27
C ILE A 38 -11.05 -3.24 1.71
N TYR A 39 -11.54 -2.17 1.08
CA TYR A 39 -12.86 -1.61 1.35
C TYR A 39 -14.00 -2.56 0.99
N ASP A 40 -13.91 -3.24 -0.16
CA ASP A 40 -14.85 -4.28 -0.57
C ASP A 40 -14.85 -5.45 0.43
N LEU A 41 -13.68 -5.81 0.97
CA LEU A 41 -13.53 -6.90 1.95
C LEU A 41 -14.02 -6.53 3.36
N LEU A 42 -13.78 -5.31 3.82
CA LEU A 42 -14.23 -4.83 5.13
C LEU A 42 -15.75 -4.60 5.15
N GLY A 43 -16.36 -4.39 3.99
CA GLY A 43 -17.79 -4.20 3.83
C GLY A 43 -18.33 -2.97 4.58
N PRO A 44 -19.67 -2.80 4.65
CA PRO A 44 -20.30 -1.66 5.31
C PRO A 44 -20.05 -1.57 6.83
N ASN A 45 -19.31 -2.51 7.41
CA ASN A 45 -18.98 -2.57 8.84
C ASN A 45 -17.59 -2.02 9.16
N SER A 46 -16.86 -1.48 8.19
CA SER A 46 -15.57 -0.85 8.46
C SER A 46 -15.78 0.39 9.34
N CYS A 47 -14.93 0.58 10.34
CA CYS A 47 -14.92 1.67 11.32
C CYS A 47 -14.69 3.08 10.70
N ILE A 48 -14.82 3.18 9.38
CA ILE A 48 -14.58 4.36 8.59
C ILE A 48 -15.92 5.06 8.47
N HIS A 49 -16.08 6.09 9.29
CA HIS A 49 -17.30 6.89 9.43
C HIS A 49 -17.64 7.73 8.18
N GLN A 50 -17.01 7.42 7.03
CA GLN A 50 -17.14 8.14 5.77
C GLN A 50 -17.71 7.19 4.71
N PRO A 51 -18.65 7.66 3.88
CA PRO A 51 -19.19 6.85 2.79
C PRO A 51 -18.07 6.43 1.83
N LEU A 52 -18.05 5.13 1.53
CA LEU A 52 -17.19 4.51 0.51
C LEU A 52 -17.63 5.00 -0.86
N THR A 53 -17.17 6.19 -1.22
CA THR A 53 -17.31 6.74 -2.57
C THR A 53 -15.96 6.68 -3.27
N ASP A 54 -15.96 6.58 -4.59
CA ASP A 54 -14.73 6.61 -5.39
C ASP A 54 -13.84 7.81 -5.03
N ALA A 55 -14.46 8.97 -4.74
CA ALA A 55 -13.76 10.17 -4.29
C ALA A 55 -13.03 10.02 -2.93
N THR A 56 -13.59 9.25 -2.00
CA THR A 56 -12.94 8.95 -0.71
C THR A 56 -11.74 8.03 -0.93
N ILE A 57 -11.89 7.00 -1.78
CA ILE A 57 -10.80 6.07 -2.11
C ILE A 57 -9.67 6.80 -2.82
N GLU A 58 -9.98 7.69 -3.77
CA GLU A 58 -8.99 8.49 -4.47
C GLU A 58 -8.25 9.45 -3.52
N LYS A 59 -8.96 10.09 -2.58
CA LYS A 59 -8.33 10.93 -1.56
C LYS A 59 -7.41 10.13 -0.64
N HIS A 60 -7.85 8.97 -0.18
CA HIS A 60 -7.01 8.12 0.68
C HIS A 60 -5.81 7.56 -0.08
N SER A 61 -5.99 7.12 -1.32
CA SER A 61 -4.89 6.62 -2.14
C SER A 61 -3.88 7.73 -2.40
N ALA A 62 -4.31 8.95 -2.71
CA ALA A 62 -3.42 10.10 -2.89
C ALA A 62 -2.67 10.46 -1.60
N CYS A 63 -3.34 10.50 -0.45
CA CYS A 63 -2.70 10.82 0.82
C CYS A 63 -1.68 9.75 1.25
N ILE A 64 -2.00 8.47 1.07
CA ILE A 64 -1.07 7.36 1.35
C ILE A 64 0.10 7.38 0.37
N PHE A 65 -0.18 7.64 -0.91
CA PHE A 65 0.83 7.72 -1.95
C PHE A 65 1.83 8.86 -1.67
N GLU A 66 1.35 10.05 -1.30
CA GLU A 66 2.21 11.19 -0.93
C GLU A 66 3.07 10.89 0.31
N LYS A 67 2.56 10.12 1.27
CA LYS A 67 3.31 9.71 2.47
C LYS A 67 4.38 8.65 2.19
N LEU A 68 4.20 7.84 1.16
CA LEU A 68 5.11 6.74 0.81
C LEU A 68 6.09 7.14 -0.30
N ASP A 69 5.71 8.03 -1.22
CA ASP A 69 6.55 8.50 -2.33
C ASP A 69 7.48 9.64 -1.88
N PHE A 70 8.46 9.30 -1.03
CA PHE A 70 9.46 10.26 -0.52
C PHE A 70 10.27 10.93 -1.65
N HIS A 71 10.51 10.20 -2.73
CA HIS A 71 11.27 10.70 -3.87
C HIS A 71 10.44 11.52 -4.88
N ASN A 72 9.11 11.62 -4.70
CA ASN A 72 8.20 12.17 -5.73
C ASN A 72 8.49 11.58 -7.12
N ALA A 73 8.88 10.30 -7.15
CA ALA A 73 9.25 9.62 -8.37
C ALA A 73 8.01 9.22 -9.18
N GLY A 74 6.81 9.30 -8.59
CA GLY A 74 5.57 8.80 -9.18
C GLY A 74 5.46 7.28 -9.11
N SER A 75 6.37 6.62 -8.39
CA SER A 75 6.33 5.19 -8.06
C SER A 75 7.06 4.92 -6.75
N ILE A 76 6.43 4.17 -5.85
CA ILE A 76 7.01 3.76 -4.57
C ILE A 76 7.83 2.50 -4.82
N ASN A 77 9.12 2.57 -4.55
CA ASN A 77 10.03 1.43 -4.67
C ASN A 77 10.12 0.69 -3.33
N PHE A 78 10.76 -0.48 -3.37
CA PHE A 78 11.01 -1.25 -2.15
C PHE A 78 11.81 -0.45 -1.10
N ASP A 79 12.81 0.34 -1.52
CA ASP A 79 13.57 1.21 -0.61
C ASP A 79 12.69 2.27 0.07
N ASP A 80 11.75 2.89 -0.65
CA ASP A 80 10.85 3.88 -0.06
C ASP A 80 9.91 3.21 0.97
N PHE A 81 9.44 2.01 0.66
CA PHE A 81 8.62 1.19 1.55
C PHE A 81 9.41 0.72 2.79
N GLU A 82 10.65 0.27 2.61
CA GLU A 82 11.54 -0.14 3.70
C GLU A 82 11.84 1.03 4.63
N ASN A 83 12.16 2.21 4.09
CA ASN A 83 12.38 3.42 4.89
C ASN A 83 11.13 3.84 5.67
N TYR A 84 9.94 3.74 5.07
CA TYR A 84 8.68 4.04 5.78
C TYR A 84 8.41 3.07 6.93
N CYS A 85 8.65 1.77 6.73
CA CYS A 85 8.38 0.74 7.75
C CYS A 85 9.45 0.63 8.84
N LEU A 86 10.66 1.12 8.60
CA LEU A 86 11.77 1.10 9.56
C LEU A 86 11.94 2.43 10.33
N GLN A 87 11.14 3.45 10.02
CA GLN A 87 11.07 4.68 10.82
C GLN A 87 10.31 4.51 12.14
#